data_AF-A0A6J4KUF2-F1
#
_entry.id   AF-A0A6J4KUF2-F1
#
_cell.length_a   1.000
_cell.length_b   1.000
_cell.length_c   1.000
_cell.angle_alpha   90.00
_cell.angle_beta   90.00
_cell.angle_gamma   90.00
#
_symmetry.space_group_name_H-M   'P 1'
#
loop_
_entity.id
_entity.type
_entity.pdbx_description
1 polymer ?
#
loop_
_entity_poly.entity_id
_entity_poly.type
_entity_poly.pdbx_seq_one_letter_code
_entity_poly.pdbx_strand_id
1 'polypeptide(L)' 'MKQKFTIHVPKPCAQRWEDLTSQEQGRFCGACQQTIVDFTRMSDQEVAAYLKGRTGKVCGKITVFERDFQH' A
#
# COMPACT_ATOMS: atom_id res chain seq x y z
N MET A 1 -16.18 8.78 14.73
CA MET A 1 -16.53 7.52 14.03
C MET A 1 -15.30 7.07 13.24
N LYS A 2 -14.78 5.86 13.47
CA LYS A 2 -13.64 5.33 12.69
C LYS A 2 -14.20 4.79 11.36
N GLN A 3 -13.94 5.49 10.26
CA GLN A 3 -14.34 5.03 8.93
C GLN A 3 -13.55 3.76 8.61
N LYS A 4 -14.24 2.61 8.56
CA LYS A 4 -13.64 1.35 8.15
C LYS A 4 -13.67 1.31 6.63
N PHE A 5 -12.51 1.27 5.99
CA PHE A 5 -12.40 1.02 4.55
C PHE A 5 -11.64 -0.28 4.35
N THR A 6 -12.17 -1.14 3.49
CA THR A 6 -11.55 -2.42 3.15
C THR A 6 -10.62 -2.20 1.96
N ILE A 7 -9.33 -2.41 2.14
CA ILE A 7 -8.37 -2.42 1.03
C ILE A 7 -8.35 -3.83 0.45
N HIS A 8 -8.77 -3.98 -0.81
CA HIS A 8 -8.61 -5.22 -1.55
C HIS A 8 -7.31 -5.18 -2.35
N VAL A 9 -6.43 -6.16 -2.14
CA VAL A 9 -5.18 -6.31 -2.90
C VAL A 9 -5.31 -7.54 -3.81
N PRO A 10 -5.90 -7.40 -5.02
CA PRO A 10 -6.17 -8.54 -5.89
C PRO A 10 -4.91 -9.18 -6.47
N LYS A 11 -3.80 -8.44 -6.51
CA LYS A 11 -2.51 -8.90 -7.03
C LYS A 11 -1.40 -8.54 -6.04
N PRO A 12 -1.12 -9.42 -5.05
CA PRO A 12 0.00 -9.18 -4.15
C PRO A 12 1.30 -9.13 -4.95
N CYS A 13 2.12 -8.12 -4.69
CA CYS A 13 3.45 -8.04 -5.28
C CYS A 13 4.38 -9.00 -4.52
N ALA A 14 4.91 -10.00 -5.21
CA ALA A 14 5.85 -10.97 -4.63
C ALA A 14 7.31 -10.45 -4.56
N GLN A 15 7.54 -9.20 -4.96
CA GLN A 15 8.88 -8.61 -4.93
C GLN A 15 9.23 -8.18 -3.51
N ARG A 16 10.48 -8.43 -3.10
CA ARG A 16 10.98 -7.95 -1.81
C ARG A 16 11.19 -6.46 -1.89
N TRP A 17 10.69 -5.73 -0.91
CA TRP A 17 10.85 -4.27 -0.83
C TRP A 17 12.32 -3.83 -0.91
N GLU A 18 13.20 -4.59 -0.27
CA GLU A 18 14.66 -4.36 -0.22
C GLU A 18 15.31 -4.37 -1.59
N ASP A 19 14.80 -5.19 -2.53
CA ASP A 19 15.35 -5.36 -3.88
C ASP A 19 14.86 -4.28 -4.87
N LEU A 20 13.89 -3.46 -4.47
CA LEU A 20 13.31 -2.43 -5.33
C LEU A 20 14.17 -1.16 -5.36
N THR A 21 14.13 -0.45 -6.48
CA THR A 21 14.86 0.80 -6.65
C THR A 21 14.22 1.93 -5.85
N SER A 22 14.96 2.52 -4.92
CA SER A 22 14.52 3.70 -4.15
C SER A 22 14.20 4.89 -5.05
N GLN A 23 13.06 5.53 -4.79
CA GLN A 23 12.63 6.78 -5.40
C GLN A 23 12.14 7.76 -4.33
N GLU A 24 11.90 9.02 -4.70
CA GLU A 24 11.48 10.07 -3.76
C GLU A 24 10.20 9.74 -2.98
N GLN A 25 9.25 9.02 -3.62
CA GLN A 25 7.94 8.71 -3.03
C GLN A 25 7.70 7.22 -2.74
N GLY A 26 8.77 6.41 -2.72
CA GLY A 26 8.66 4.97 -2.49
C GLY A 26 9.74 4.18 -3.20
N ARG A 27 9.40 3.00 -3.74
CA ARG A 27 10.32 2.19 -4.54
C ARG A 27 9.69 1.69 -5.82
N PHE A 28 10.41 1.79 -6.94
CA PHE A 28 9.90 1.33 -8.23
C PHE A 28 9.98 -0.19 -8.35
N CYS A 29 8.86 -0.80 -8.76
CA CYS A 29 8.78 -2.22 -9.04
C CYS A 29 8.62 -2.48 -10.53
N GLY A 30 9.63 -3.11 -11.14
CA GLY A 30 9.60 -3.49 -12.55
C GLY A 30 8.52 -4.53 -12.88
N ALA A 31 8.19 -5.43 -11.93
CA ALA A 31 7.15 -6.43 -12.13
C ALA A 31 5.74 -5.81 -12.15
N CYS A 32 5.46 -4.85 -11.26
CA CYS A 32 4.20 -4.11 -11.24
C CYS A 32 4.17 -2.96 -12.25
N GLN A 33 5.33 -2.57 -12.78
CA GLN A 33 5.56 -1.36 -13.57
C GLN A 33 4.99 -0.11 -12.87
N GLN A 34 5.08 -0.09 -11.54
CA GLN A 34 4.51 0.94 -10.67
C GLN A 34 5.42 1.21 -9.49
N THR A 35 5.35 2.42 -8.96
CA THR A 35 6.02 2.80 -7.71
C THR A 35 5.22 2.25 -6.54
N ILE A 36 5.85 1.39 -5.74
CA ILE A 36 5.33 0.90 -4.48
C ILE A 36 5.53 1.99 -3.43
N VAL A 37 4.44 2.47 -2.87
CA VAL A 37 4.42 3.52 -1.84
C VAL A 37 4.44 2.86 -0.47
N ASP A 38 5.26 3.38 0.45
CA ASP A 38 5.28 2.89 1.82
C ASP A 38 4.17 3.55 2.64
N PHE A 39 3.04 2.85 2.80
CA PHE A 39 1.92 3.30 3.62
C PHE A 39 2.12 2.96 5.11
N THR A 40 3.16 2.23 5.49
CA THR A 40 3.41 1.85 6.90
C THR A 40 3.74 3.04 7.80
N ARG A 41 4.14 4.17 7.20
CA ARG A 41 4.42 5.42 7.89
C ARG A 41 3.26 6.44 7.78
N MET A 42 2.18 6.07 7.09
CA MET A 42 1.02 6.93 6.90
C MET A 42 -0.12 6.46 7.83
N SER A 43 -0.89 7.42 8.34
CA SER A 43 -2.14 7.15 9.03
C SER A 43 -3.24 6.74 8.05
N ASP A 44 -4.28 6.07 8.54
CA ASP A 44 -5.46 5.68 7.75
C ASP A 44 -6.07 6.86 6.96
N GLN A 45 -6.06 8.06 7.56
CA GLN A 45 -6.55 9.28 6.92
C GLN A 45 -5.65 9.74 5.77
N GLU A 46 -4.33 9.67 5.95
CA GLU A 46 -3.36 10.01 4.90
C GLU A 46 -3.43 9.01 3.75
N VAL A 47 -3.56 7.71 4.05
CA VAL A 47 -3.76 6.66 3.03
C VAL A 47 -5.05 6.91 2.26
N ALA A 48 -6.16 7.18 2.96
CA ALA A 48 -7.44 7.49 2.32
C ALA A 48 -7.35 8.75 1.45
N ALA A 49 -6.71 9.82 1.92
CA ALA A 49 -6.49 11.03 1.14
C ALA A 49 -5.60 10.77 -0.09
N TYR A 50 -4.55 9.96 0.06
CA TYR A 50 -3.65 9.55 -1.02
C TYR A 50 -4.40 8.79 -2.13
N LEU A 51 -5.35 7.93 -1.75
CA LEU A 51 -6.14 7.14 -2.68
C LEU A 51 -7.30 7.94 -3.30
N LYS A 52 -7.92 8.86 -2.56
CA LYS A 52 -9.11 9.61 -2.99
C LYS A 52 -8.90 10.47 -4.24
N GLY A 53 -7.66 10.89 -4.51
CA GLY A 53 -7.31 11.69 -5.69
C GLY A 53 -6.75 10.89 -6.87
N ARG A 54 -6.58 9.57 -6.75
CA ARG A 54 -5.92 8.74 -7.77
C ARG A 54 -6.93 7.83 -8.46
N THR A 55 -7.22 8.15 -9.72
CA THR A 55 -7.99 7.29 -10.63
C THR A 55 -7.05 6.30 -11.33
N GLY A 56 -6.50 5.34 -10.59
CA GLY A 56 -5.54 4.39 -11.15
C GLY A 56 -5.20 3.23 -10.23
N LYS A 57 -4.38 2.30 -10.74
CA LYS A 57 -3.79 1.23 -9.94
C LYS A 57 -2.71 1.85 -9.04
N VAL A 58 -2.77 1.54 -7.76
CA VAL A 58 -1.77 1.94 -6.77
C VAL A 58 -1.17 0.68 -6.19
N CYS A 59 0.15 0.60 -6.16
CA CYS A 59 0.88 -0.45 -5.47
C CYS A 59 1.40 0.12 -4.15
N GLY A 60 1.14 -0.57 -3.04
CA GLY A 60 1.42 -0.06 -1.72
C GLY A 60 1.93 -1.15 -0.78
N LYS A 61 2.90 -0.79 0.05
CA LYS A 61 3.31 -1.59 1.20
C LYS A 61 2.45 -1.16 2.39
N ILE A 62 1.61 -2.07 2.86
CA ILE A 62 0.82 -1.91 4.08
C ILE A 62 1.31 -2.92 5.12
N THR A 63 1.34 -2.54 6.40
CA THR A 63 1.40 -3.51 7.49
C THR A 63 -0.01 -4.01 7.70
N VAL A 64 -0.34 -5.16 7.11
CA VAL A 64 -1.53 -5.90 7.53
C VAL A 64 -1.31 -6.28 8.98
N PHE A 65 -1.93 -5.52 9.89
CA PHE A 65 -2.15 -6.03 11.23
C PHE A 65 -3.15 -7.15 11.08
N GLU A 66 -2.65 -8.40 11.08
CA GLU A 66 -3.46 -9.57 11.33
C GLU A 66 -4.13 -9.39 12.69
N ARG A 67 -5.31 -8.78 12.68
CA ARG A 67 -6.28 -8.86 13.78
C ARG A 67 -7.54 -9.53 13.26
N ASP A 68 -7.35 -10.71 12.70
CA ASP A 68 -8.30 -11.80 12.82
C ASP A 68 -7.89 -12.67 14.02
N PHE A 69 -7.90 -12.06 15.20
CA PHE A 69 -8.00 -12.80 16.46
C PHE A 69 -9.47 -12.73 16.87
N GLN A 70 -10.29 -13.57 16.25
CA GLN A 70 -11.62 -13.84 16.78
C GLN A 70 -11.90 -15.34 16.67
N HIS A 71 -11.90 -15.95 17.86
CA HIS A 71 -12.36 -17.27 18.27
C HIS A 71 -13.19 -18.07 17.26
#